data_AF-A0A316BDB6-F1
#
_entry.id   AF-A0A316BDB6-F1
#
_cell.length_a   1.000
_cell.length_b   1.000
_cell.length_c   1.000
_cell.angle_alpha   90.00
_cell.angle_beta   90.00
_cell.angle_gamma   90.00
#
_symmetry.space_group_name_H-M   'P 1'
#
loop_
_entity.id
_entity.type
_entity.pdbx_description
1 polymer ?
#
loop_
_entity_poly.entity_id
_entity_poly.type
_entity_poly.pdbx_seq_one_letter_code
_entity_poly.pdbx_strand_id
1 'polypeptide(L)'
;MAEKDYLKEVSADGFYDILPKRQAVINKASDKEPQYEFNANVLAKSLHPKVQHVKVSDIKELNGARVYTLEPDLSKETSKLAYFRAGQYISLKLKIGDSVLTRPYSLCSSPKLALSGKYRIVVKSMKDGFASSYINKEFKVGTTIDISEPSGFFEYEPLRDAGTVIGLAGGSGIAPFMSFAAAIADGTEDFNLTLLYGSRTEEEILFKDELAELEKAAGGKIKVIHVLSDEEKPGYEHGFINADLISKYAPDVYSVFVCGSQGMYDYVEGECKKLGVKKRYVRFDAYGQYRLTARDAEFTDAHKDKTYEITVIKNDGVERKIPARADEPILVALERAGIEAPSKCRSGECGFCRAKLASGEVYTPGKVERRRQYDKETGYVHPCCTFPKSDLRILINYEKPKIERKVKDMKKKERLMGLIMAIIISLAMGVLVAVLIPVISPQAAESQPVAIRFISNILMSVITGIIVAFVIPLGKLGRALANKAGANPPSFKFTLLNSIPLAAGNTLIVSLVCSFFGVLMGRSHATAEALAHMPPFVIMWLSNWGKLLLPTLVVSYILAVILSPVVSQAVGMADAGAEVGRAASGKD
;
A
#
# COMPACT_ATOMS: atom_id res chain seq x y z
N MET A 1 -44.63 -10.04 -11.25
CA MET A 1 -44.68 -10.78 -9.97
C MET A 1 -44.08 -12.17 -10.19
N ALA A 2 -42.78 -12.36 -9.98
CA ALA A 2 -42.14 -13.69 -9.84
C ALA A 2 -40.63 -13.55 -9.52
N GLU A 3 -40.26 -12.80 -8.48
CA GLU A 3 -38.84 -12.63 -8.10
C GLU A 3 -38.58 -12.81 -6.60
N LYS A 4 -39.55 -13.33 -5.84
CA LYS A 4 -39.44 -13.48 -4.37
C LYS A 4 -39.92 -14.83 -3.81
N ASP A 5 -40.37 -15.77 -4.64
CA ASP A 5 -40.86 -17.04 -4.11
C ASP A 5 -39.72 -17.95 -3.60
N TYR A 6 -38.49 -17.81 -4.10
CA TYR A 6 -37.33 -18.56 -3.59
C TYR A 6 -36.97 -18.21 -2.13
N LEU A 7 -37.37 -17.04 -1.62
CA LEU A 7 -37.13 -16.63 -0.23
C LEU A 7 -38.12 -17.28 0.75
N LYS A 8 -39.24 -17.83 0.27
CA LYS A 8 -40.24 -18.52 1.12
C LYS A 8 -39.80 -19.92 1.54
N GLU A 9 -38.86 -20.53 0.80
CA GLU A 9 -38.29 -21.85 1.10
C GLU A 9 -37.11 -21.78 2.08
N VAL A 10 -36.57 -20.58 2.35
CA VAL A 10 -35.51 -20.39 3.34
C VAL A 10 -36.13 -20.29 4.72
N SER A 11 -36.16 -21.40 5.46
CA SER A 11 -36.55 -21.43 6.88
C SER A 11 -35.81 -20.34 7.67
N ALA A 12 -36.58 -19.43 8.26
CA ALA A 12 -36.03 -18.35 9.09
C ALA A 12 -35.41 -18.90 10.38
N ASP A 13 -35.83 -20.09 10.83
CA ASP A 13 -35.34 -20.74 12.04
C ASP A 13 -33.85 -21.06 11.94
N GLY A 14 -33.37 -21.46 10.76
CA GLY A 14 -31.93 -21.62 10.49
C GLY A 14 -31.16 -20.30 10.53
N PHE A 15 -31.78 -19.19 10.08
CA PHE A 15 -31.18 -17.87 10.04
C PHE A 15 -31.07 -17.20 11.41
N TYR A 16 -32.11 -17.32 12.25
CA TYR A 16 -32.10 -16.77 13.61
C TYR A 16 -31.15 -17.53 14.53
N ASP A 17 -30.96 -18.84 14.31
CA ASP A 17 -30.00 -19.67 15.05
C ASP A 17 -28.54 -19.43 14.67
N ILE A 18 -28.27 -18.91 13.46
CA ILE A 18 -26.90 -18.64 13.00
C ILE A 18 -26.21 -17.60 13.87
N LEU A 19 -26.91 -16.56 14.32
CA LEU A 19 -26.32 -15.48 15.10
C LEU A 19 -25.87 -15.94 16.51
N PRO A 20 -26.72 -16.61 17.33
CA PRO A 20 -26.30 -17.19 18.59
C PRO A 20 -25.19 -18.25 18.44
N LYS A 21 -25.29 -19.13 17.43
CA LYS A 21 -24.25 -20.15 17.16
C LYS A 21 -22.92 -19.49 16.79
N ARG A 22 -22.92 -18.47 15.92
CA ARG A 22 -21.72 -17.69 15.59
C ARG A 22 -21.15 -17.00 16.81
N GLN A 23 -21.98 -16.37 17.63
CA GLN A 23 -21.52 -15.68 18.84
C GLN A 23 -20.94 -16.65 19.86
N ALA A 24 -21.54 -17.83 20.04
CA ALA A 24 -21.00 -18.89 20.90
C ALA A 24 -19.66 -19.43 20.40
N VAL A 25 -19.51 -19.62 19.08
CA VAL A 25 -18.24 -20.01 18.45
C VAL A 25 -17.19 -18.92 18.63
N ILE A 26 -17.52 -17.65 18.40
CA ILE A 26 -16.62 -16.49 18.60
C ILE A 26 -16.18 -16.39 20.06
N ASN A 27 -17.12 -16.51 21.00
CA ASN A 27 -16.81 -16.42 22.43
C ASN A 27 -15.99 -17.62 22.95
N LYS A 28 -16.10 -18.79 22.30
CA LYS A 28 -15.33 -20.01 22.62
C LYS A 28 -13.99 -20.06 21.87
N ALA A 29 -13.83 -19.29 20.80
CA ALA A 29 -12.59 -19.23 20.04
C ALA A 29 -11.46 -18.64 20.89
N SER A 30 -10.25 -19.14 20.67
CA SER A 30 -9.06 -18.59 21.34
C SER A 30 -8.80 -17.16 20.87
N ASP A 31 -8.36 -16.29 21.78
CA ASP A 31 -7.83 -14.96 21.45
C ASP A 31 -6.50 -15.03 20.67
N LYS A 32 -5.91 -16.22 20.53
CA LYS A 32 -4.73 -16.43 19.70
C LYS A 32 -5.16 -16.56 18.24
N GLU A 33 -4.70 -15.63 17.41
CA GLU A 33 -4.85 -15.71 15.96
C GLU A 33 -4.27 -17.06 15.50
N PRO A 34 -5.06 -17.93 14.87
CA PRO A 34 -4.54 -19.23 14.51
C PRO A 34 -3.52 -19.04 13.39
N GLN A 35 -2.36 -19.68 13.54
CA GLN A 35 -1.34 -19.66 12.51
C GLN A 35 -1.69 -20.71 11.45
N TYR A 36 -2.42 -20.30 10.42
CA TYR A 36 -2.60 -21.08 9.21
C TYR A 36 -1.76 -20.47 8.08
N GLU A 37 -0.94 -21.29 7.45
CA GLU A 37 -0.41 -20.96 6.13
C GLU A 37 -1.33 -21.57 5.08
N PHE A 38 -2.13 -20.72 4.43
CA PHE A 38 -2.98 -21.18 3.33
C PHE A 38 -2.11 -21.77 2.22
N ASN A 39 -2.54 -22.88 1.60
CA ASN A 39 -1.84 -23.46 0.45
C ASN A 39 -1.61 -22.44 -0.67
N ALA A 40 -2.51 -21.48 -0.85
CA ALA A 40 -2.34 -20.37 -1.77
C ALA A 40 -1.12 -19.48 -1.42
N ASN A 41 -0.86 -19.25 -0.13
CA ASN A 41 0.32 -18.51 0.32
C ASN A 41 1.61 -19.32 0.13
N VAL A 42 1.58 -20.63 0.39
CA VAL A 42 2.72 -21.53 0.11
C VAL A 42 3.05 -21.50 -1.39
N LEU A 43 2.03 -21.65 -2.24
CA LEU A 43 2.20 -21.60 -3.70
C LEU A 43 2.69 -20.23 -4.15
N ALA A 44 2.12 -19.13 -3.65
CA ALA A 44 2.55 -17.78 -3.98
C ALA A 44 4.01 -17.53 -3.58
N LYS A 45 4.47 -18.03 -2.43
CA LYS A 45 5.89 -17.95 -2.04
C LYS A 45 6.82 -18.73 -2.96
N SER A 46 6.36 -19.89 -3.44
CA SER A 46 7.09 -20.74 -4.39
C SER A 46 7.20 -20.09 -5.78
N LEU A 47 6.10 -19.49 -6.27
CA LEU A 47 6.04 -18.88 -7.60
C LEU A 47 6.58 -17.45 -7.64
N HIS A 48 6.49 -16.72 -6.53
CA HIS A 48 6.88 -15.31 -6.42
C HIS A 48 7.80 -15.06 -5.21
N PRO A 49 8.96 -15.74 -5.13
CA PRO A 49 9.94 -15.47 -4.10
C PRO A 49 10.46 -14.03 -4.23
N LYS A 50 10.66 -13.34 -3.09
CA LYS A 50 11.20 -11.96 -3.07
C LYS A 50 12.60 -11.86 -3.68
N VAL A 51 13.38 -12.92 -3.52
CA VAL A 51 14.71 -13.11 -4.08
C VAL A 51 14.94 -14.60 -4.28
N GLN A 52 15.65 -14.96 -5.35
CA GLN A 52 16.20 -16.29 -5.53
C GLN A 52 17.72 -16.17 -5.56
N HIS A 53 18.41 -17.02 -4.82
CA HIS A 53 19.85 -17.13 -4.81
C HIS A 53 20.26 -18.23 -5.77
N VAL A 54 21.03 -17.87 -6.79
CA VAL A 54 21.47 -18.80 -7.82
C VAL A 54 22.97 -18.76 -7.98
N LYS A 55 23.51 -19.80 -8.60
CA LYS A 55 24.91 -19.85 -9.06
C LYS A 55 24.96 -20.18 -10.55
N VAL A 56 25.99 -19.69 -11.22
CA VAL A 56 26.30 -20.08 -12.60
C VAL A 56 26.81 -21.52 -12.58
N SER A 57 26.11 -22.45 -13.21
CA SER A 57 26.56 -23.85 -13.31
C SER A 57 27.28 -24.15 -14.63
N ASP A 58 26.97 -23.42 -15.70
CA ASP A 58 27.57 -23.59 -17.02
C ASP A 58 27.58 -22.27 -17.81
N ILE A 59 28.57 -22.12 -18.69
CA ILE A 59 28.71 -20.98 -19.61
C ILE A 59 29.01 -21.50 -21.01
N LYS A 60 28.10 -21.22 -21.95
CA LYS A 60 28.29 -21.52 -23.38
C LYS A 60 28.55 -20.23 -24.15
N GLU A 61 29.68 -20.18 -24.86
CA GLU A 61 30.01 -19.07 -25.74
C GLU A 61 29.20 -19.17 -27.05
N LEU A 62 28.71 -18.03 -27.51
CA LEU A 62 28.12 -17.81 -28.82
C LEU A 62 28.81 -16.61 -29.49
N ASN A 63 28.56 -16.37 -30.77
CA ASN A 63 29.19 -15.24 -31.46
C ASN A 63 28.80 -13.89 -30.82
N GLY A 64 29.74 -13.27 -30.10
CA GLY A 64 29.54 -12.00 -29.40
C GLY A 64 28.59 -12.04 -28.19
N ALA A 65 28.20 -13.23 -27.72
CA ALA A 65 27.28 -13.40 -26.59
C ALA A 65 27.62 -14.64 -25.76
N ARG A 66 27.17 -14.68 -24.51
CA ARG A 66 27.30 -15.83 -23.62
C ARG A 66 25.95 -16.30 -23.11
N VAL A 67 25.77 -17.61 -23.06
CA VAL A 67 24.63 -18.24 -22.41
C VAL A 67 25.06 -18.72 -21.05
N TYR A 68 24.36 -18.28 -20.01
CA TYR A 68 24.61 -18.68 -18.63
C TYR A 68 23.50 -19.60 -18.18
N THR A 69 23.87 -20.79 -17.71
CA THR A 69 22.96 -21.69 -17.01
C THR A 69 23.02 -21.38 -15.52
N LEU A 70 21.87 -21.13 -14.91
CA LEU A 70 21.73 -20.76 -13.50
C LEU A 70 20.99 -21.88 -12.76
N GLU A 71 21.51 -22.26 -11.60
CA GLU A 71 20.93 -23.26 -10.70
C GLU A 71 20.76 -22.69 -9.29
N PRO A 72 19.84 -23.23 -8.47
CA PRO A 72 19.74 -22.85 -7.06
C PRO A 72 21.07 -22.93 -6.32
N ASP A 73 21.40 -21.89 -5.57
CA ASP A 73 22.49 -21.94 -4.61
C ASP A 73 22.00 -22.64 -3.35
N LEU A 74 22.21 -23.96 -3.30
CA LEU A 74 21.80 -24.82 -2.18
C LEU A 74 22.49 -24.50 -0.85
N SER A 75 23.51 -23.62 -0.84
CA SER A 75 24.10 -23.10 0.40
C SER A 75 23.25 -21.99 1.04
N LYS A 76 22.24 -21.48 0.32
CA LYS A 76 21.31 -20.44 0.74
C LYS A 76 19.86 -20.95 0.74
N GLU A 77 18.91 -20.06 1.00
CA GLU A 77 17.48 -20.40 1.18
C GLU A 77 16.78 -20.92 -0.10
N THR A 78 17.38 -20.76 -1.27
CA THR A 78 16.77 -21.17 -2.55
C THR A 78 17.04 -22.65 -2.81
N SER A 79 16.02 -23.49 -2.60
CA SER A 79 16.08 -24.93 -2.88
C SER A 79 15.51 -25.30 -4.26
N LYS A 80 14.60 -24.49 -4.78
CA LYS A 80 13.95 -24.68 -6.09
C LYS A 80 13.80 -23.33 -6.79
N LEU A 81 13.89 -23.35 -8.11
CA LEU A 81 13.58 -22.18 -8.93
C LEU A 81 12.05 -22.02 -9.05
N ALA A 82 11.59 -20.77 -9.05
CA ALA A 82 10.20 -20.46 -9.33
C ALA A 82 9.78 -20.97 -10.73
N TYR A 83 8.52 -21.31 -10.92
CA TYR A 83 8.02 -21.64 -12.25
C TYR A 83 7.76 -20.36 -13.05
N PHE A 84 7.81 -20.44 -14.39
CA PHE A 84 7.59 -19.30 -15.28
C PHE A 84 6.80 -19.70 -16.52
N ARG A 85 6.25 -18.73 -17.25
CA ARG A 85 5.66 -18.92 -18.58
C ARG A 85 6.69 -18.59 -19.66
N ALA A 86 6.65 -19.30 -20.78
CA ALA A 86 7.59 -19.07 -21.87
C ALA A 86 7.57 -17.59 -22.31
N GLY A 87 8.75 -17.01 -22.50
CA GLY A 87 8.94 -15.60 -22.85
C GLY A 87 9.13 -14.63 -21.67
N GLN A 88 8.94 -15.07 -20.42
CA GLN A 88 9.24 -14.24 -19.24
C GLN A 88 10.74 -14.02 -19.01
N TYR A 89 11.06 -13.02 -18.18
CA TYR A 89 12.43 -12.66 -17.79
C TYR A 89 12.66 -12.77 -16.29
N ILE A 90 13.92 -12.88 -15.89
CA ILE A 90 14.38 -12.67 -14.51
C ILE A 90 15.24 -11.41 -14.45
N SER A 91 15.32 -10.78 -13.28
CA SER A 91 16.15 -9.59 -13.10
C SER A 91 17.34 -9.90 -12.21
N LEU A 92 18.55 -9.72 -12.73
CA LEU A 92 19.80 -9.93 -11.99
C LEU A 92 20.09 -8.69 -11.14
N LYS A 93 20.32 -8.89 -9.84
CA LYS A 93 20.84 -7.86 -8.94
C LYS A 93 22.35 -7.87 -8.98
N LEU A 94 22.93 -6.72 -9.28
CA LEU A 94 24.36 -6.55 -9.51
C LEU A 94 24.90 -5.44 -8.61
N LYS A 95 26.10 -5.67 -8.06
CA LYS A 95 26.91 -4.64 -7.42
C LYS A 95 28.20 -4.48 -8.22
N ILE A 96 28.37 -3.31 -8.84
CA ILE A 96 29.51 -2.99 -9.70
C ILE A 96 30.17 -1.74 -9.13
N GLY A 97 31.29 -1.91 -8.41
CA GLY A 97 31.86 -0.84 -7.59
C GLY A 97 30.84 -0.37 -6.54
N ASP A 98 30.60 0.94 -6.50
CA ASP A 98 29.61 1.55 -5.60
C ASP A 98 28.17 1.46 -6.15
N SER A 99 28.00 1.11 -7.43
CA SER A 99 26.68 1.05 -8.05
C SER A 99 25.94 -0.24 -7.68
N VAL A 100 24.69 -0.10 -7.24
CA VAL A 100 23.77 -1.22 -6.98
C VAL A 100 22.61 -1.10 -7.96
N LEU A 101 22.43 -2.12 -8.79
CA LEU A 101 21.53 -2.05 -9.93
C LEU A 101 20.89 -3.38 -10.29
N THR A 102 19.80 -3.30 -11.03
CA THR A 102 19.09 -4.49 -11.52
C THR A 102 19.01 -4.48 -13.04
N ARG A 103 19.20 -5.63 -13.70
CA ARG A 103 19.06 -5.80 -15.15
C ARG A 103 18.17 -6.99 -15.51
N PRO A 104 17.10 -6.80 -16.31
CA PRO A 104 16.27 -7.89 -16.78
C PRO A 104 16.96 -8.65 -17.92
N TYR A 105 16.83 -9.97 -17.90
CA TYR A 105 17.24 -10.87 -18.98
C TYR A 105 16.15 -11.91 -19.21
N SER A 106 15.62 -11.96 -20.43
CA SER A 106 14.62 -12.95 -20.82
C SER A 106 15.20 -14.36 -20.69
N LEU A 107 14.41 -15.27 -20.15
CA LEU A 107 14.79 -16.67 -20.06
C LEU A 107 14.81 -17.24 -21.48
N CYS A 108 15.86 -17.97 -21.83
CA CYS A 108 16.02 -18.64 -23.13
C CYS A 108 15.98 -20.18 -23.00
N SER A 109 15.29 -20.67 -21.97
CA SER A 109 14.97 -22.08 -21.73
C SER A 109 13.45 -22.30 -21.69
N SER A 110 12.99 -23.55 -21.76
CA SER A 110 11.58 -23.85 -21.53
C SER A 110 11.21 -23.80 -20.04
N PRO A 111 9.92 -23.57 -19.71
CA PRO A 111 9.40 -23.69 -18.34
C PRO A 111 9.70 -25.03 -17.69
N LYS A 112 9.66 -26.12 -18.45
CA LYS A 112 9.96 -27.47 -17.98
C LYS A 112 11.38 -27.60 -17.45
N LEU A 113 12.35 -26.90 -18.04
CA LEU A 113 13.74 -26.92 -17.57
C LEU A 113 13.89 -26.31 -16.17
N ALA A 114 13.07 -25.31 -15.81
CA ALA A 114 13.09 -24.74 -14.46
C ALA A 114 12.64 -25.75 -13.39
N LEU A 115 11.72 -26.66 -13.72
CA LEU A 115 11.32 -27.75 -12.82
C LEU A 115 12.47 -28.74 -12.55
N SER A 116 13.44 -28.84 -13.47
CA SER A 116 14.69 -29.58 -13.27
C SER A 116 15.78 -28.75 -12.57
N GLY A 117 15.46 -27.53 -12.12
CA GLY A 117 16.35 -26.67 -11.36
C GLY A 117 17.28 -25.79 -12.20
N LYS A 118 16.97 -25.55 -13.49
CA LYS A 118 17.82 -24.77 -14.39
C LYS A 118 17.08 -23.63 -15.08
N TYR A 119 17.67 -22.44 -15.04
CA TYR A 119 17.36 -21.34 -15.96
C TYR A 119 18.50 -21.14 -16.96
N ARG A 120 18.18 -20.62 -18.15
CA ARG A 120 19.19 -20.10 -19.09
C ARG A 120 18.89 -18.65 -19.43
N ILE A 121 19.92 -17.82 -19.45
CA ILE A 121 19.87 -16.45 -19.97
C ILE A 121 20.98 -16.25 -21.00
N VAL A 122 20.77 -15.36 -21.96
CA VAL A 122 21.80 -14.94 -22.92
C VAL A 122 22.16 -13.47 -22.70
N VAL A 123 23.45 -13.18 -22.67
CA VAL A 123 24.00 -11.84 -22.47
C VAL A 123 24.90 -11.50 -23.65
N LYS A 124 24.40 -10.69 -24.58
CA LYS A 124 25.19 -10.12 -25.68
C LYS A 124 25.94 -8.89 -25.18
N SER A 125 27.24 -8.83 -25.45
CA SER A 125 28.04 -7.64 -25.14
C SER A 125 27.54 -6.47 -25.99
N MET A 126 27.32 -5.32 -25.37
CA MET A 126 27.04 -4.08 -26.09
C MET A 126 28.28 -3.21 -26.06
N LYS A 127 28.56 -2.53 -27.19
CA LYS A 127 29.53 -1.44 -27.22
C LYS A 127 29.09 -0.41 -26.16
N ASP A 128 29.98 -0.11 -25.22
CA ASP A 128 29.73 0.76 -24.06
C ASP A 128 28.67 0.25 -23.05
N GLY A 129 28.39 -1.05 -23.04
CA GLY A 129 27.45 -1.67 -22.10
C GLY A 129 28.02 -1.81 -20.69
N PHE A 130 27.46 -1.13 -19.69
CA PHE A 130 27.95 -1.19 -18.30
C PHE A 130 27.78 -2.59 -17.67
N ALA A 131 26.54 -3.09 -17.60
CA ALA A 131 26.25 -4.35 -16.91
C ALA A 131 26.57 -5.61 -17.75
N SER A 132 26.30 -5.58 -19.06
CA SER A 132 26.58 -6.73 -19.93
C SER A 132 28.08 -6.98 -20.07
N SER A 133 28.90 -5.93 -20.16
CA SER A 133 30.37 -6.09 -20.16
C SER A 133 30.88 -6.63 -18.82
N TYR A 134 30.33 -6.16 -17.69
CA TYR A 134 30.68 -6.70 -16.37
C TYR A 134 30.35 -8.19 -16.26
N ILE A 135 29.13 -8.60 -16.63
CA ILE A 135 28.72 -10.02 -16.59
C ILE A 135 29.64 -10.86 -17.47
N ASN A 136 29.86 -10.44 -18.71
CA ASN A 136 30.69 -11.18 -19.67
C ASN A 136 32.19 -11.20 -19.29
N LYS A 137 32.65 -10.29 -18.43
CA LYS A 137 34.03 -10.29 -17.95
C LYS A 137 34.22 -11.07 -16.65
N GLU A 138 33.32 -10.86 -15.69
CA GLU A 138 33.52 -11.27 -14.30
C GLU A 138 32.79 -12.57 -13.94
N PHE A 139 31.70 -12.94 -14.62
CA PHE A 139 30.98 -14.17 -14.29
C PHE A 139 31.74 -15.39 -14.78
N LYS A 140 31.88 -16.37 -13.88
CA LYS A 140 32.48 -17.68 -14.12
C LYS A 140 31.56 -18.75 -13.54
N VAL A 141 31.80 -20.01 -13.90
CA VAL A 141 31.13 -21.14 -13.21
C VAL A 141 31.40 -21.02 -11.71
N GLY A 142 30.35 -21.14 -10.90
CA GLY A 142 30.37 -20.94 -9.45
C GLY A 142 30.04 -19.52 -8.98
N THR A 143 29.99 -18.50 -9.86
CA THR A 143 29.57 -17.15 -9.45
C THR A 143 28.15 -17.18 -8.89
N THR A 144 27.94 -16.65 -7.69
CA THR A 144 26.63 -16.53 -7.05
C THR A 144 25.98 -15.18 -7.36
N ILE A 145 24.68 -15.18 -7.66
CA ILE A 145 23.90 -14.00 -8.01
C ILE A 145 22.52 -14.06 -7.36
N ASP A 146 22.03 -12.91 -6.92
CA ASP A 146 20.65 -12.75 -6.50
C ASP A 146 19.79 -12.33 -7.69
N ILE A 147 18.67 -13.02 -7.91
CA ILE A 147 17.73 -12.74 -8.99
C ILE A 147 16.31 -12.51 -8.45
N SER A 148 15.48 -11.81 -9.23
CA SER A 148 14.04 -11.69 -8.95
C SER A 148 13.31 -13.01 -9.22
N GLU A 149 12.04 -13.07 -8.86
CA GLU A 149 11.11 -14.03 -9.48
C GLU A 149 10.98 -13.77 -11.00
N PRO A 150 10.56 -14.77 -11.79
CA PRO A 150 10.15 -14.57 -13.17
C PRO A 150 9.06 -13.50 -13.27
N SER A 151 9.19 -12.63 -14.27
CA SER A 151 8.31 -11.48 -14.48
C SER A 151 8.17 -11.18 -15.96
N GLY A 152 7.17 -10.37 -16.32
CA GLY A 152 6.90 -9.99 -17.70
C GLY A 152 5.56 -10.53 -18.20
N PHE A 153 5.05 -9.88 -19.24
CA PHE A 153 3.76 -10.19 -19.86
C PHE A 153 3.92 -10.63 -21.33
N PHE A 154 5.15 -10.90 -21.75
CA PHE A 154 5.49 -11.38 -23.08
C PHE A 154 5.34 -12.91 -23.12
N GLU A 155 4.10 -13.35 -22.99
CA GLU A 155 3.68 -14.75 -22.90
C GLU A 155 2.52 -14.99 -23.88
N TYR A 156 2.37 -16.20 -24.38
CA TYR A 156 1.24 -16.59 -25.23
C TYR A 156 0.01 -16.90 -24.37
N GLU A 157 -1.17 -16.38 -24.74
CA GLU A 157 -2.43 -16.64 -24.03
C GLU A 157 -3.55 -16.98 -25.03
N PRO A 158 -4.07 -18.22 -25.08
CA PRO A 158 -5.03 -18.65 -26.11
C PRO A 158 -6.36 -17.90 -26.09
N LEU A 159 -6.77 -17.33 -24.94
CA LEU A 159 -7.97 -16.48 -24.87
C LEU A 159 -7.76 -15.09 -25.52
N ARG A 160 -6.51 -14.69 -25.68
CA ARG A 160 -6.10 -13.33 -26.07
C ARG A 160 -5.48 -13.29 -27.46
N ASP A 161 -4.68 -14.28 -27.79
CA ASP A 161 -3.81 -14.35 -28.96
C ASP A 161 -4.34 -15.39 -29.97
N ALA A 162 -3.94 -15.27 -31.24
CA ALA A 162 -4.28 -16.24 -32.27
C ALA A 162 -3.40 -17.51 -32.13
N GLY A 163 -3.91 -18.66 -32.60
CA GLY A 163 -3.17 -19.93 -32.56
C GLY A 163 -1.89 -19.99 -33.40
N THR A 164 -1.62 -18.96 -34.20
CA THR A 164 -0.32 -18.74 -34.85
C THR A 164 0.27 -17.40 -34.41
N VAL A 165 1.54 -17.44 -33.98
CA VAL A 165 2.35 -16.28 -33.62
C VAL A 165 3.41 -16.08 -34.69
N ILE A 166 3.46 -14.87 -35.24
CA ILE A 166 4.59 -14.37 -36.03
C ILE A 166 5.55 -13.67 -35.07
N GLY A 167 6.64 -14.36 -34.74
CA GLY A 167 7.70 -13.84 -33.89
C GLY A 167 8.67 -13.00 -34.70
N LEU A 168 8.94 -11.78 -34.26
CA LEU A 168 9.86 -10.84 -34.89
C LEU A 168 11.01 -10.58 -33.90
N ALA A 169 12.15 -11.21 -34.16
CA ALA A 169 13.33 -11.15 -33.30
C ALA A 169 14.44 -10.31 -33.94
N GLY A 170 15.17 -9.54 -33.13
CA GLY A 170 16.38 -8.84 -33.56
C GLY A 170 17.53 -9.01 -32.58
N GLY A 171 18.68 -9.52 -33.06
CA GLY A 171 19.87 -9.72 -32.23
C GLY A 171 19.61 -10.58 -30.98
N SER A 172 19.90 -10.06 -29.78
CA SER A 172 19.63 -10.77 -28.51
C SER A 172 18.15 -10.87 -28.14
N GLY A 173 17.25 -10.18 -28.86
CA GLY A 173 15.80 -10.32 -28.73
C GLY A 173 15.27 -11.70 -29.11
N ILE A 174 16.14 -12.61 -29.57
CA ILE A 174 15.85 -14.03 -29.78
C ILE A 174 15.56 -14.79 -28.47
N ALA A 175 16.04 -14.29 -27.33
CA ALA A 175 15.96 -14.98 -26.04
C ALA A 175 14.55 -15.47 -25.64
N PRO A 176 13.49 -14.63 -25.62
CA PRO A 176 12.14 -15.11 -25.32
C PRO A 176 11.61 -16.08 -26.38
N PHE A 177 12.02 -15.95 -27.65
CA PHE A 177 11.61 -16.89 -28.71
C PHE A 177 12.30 -18.25 -28.59
N MET A 178 13.52 -18.32 -28.06
CA MET A 178 14.11 -19.59 -27.65
C MET A 178 13.27 -20.28 -26.57
N SER A 179 12.74 -19.51 -25.62
CA SER A 179 11.85 -20.05 -24.59
C SER A 179 10.54 -20.57 -25.17
N PHE A 180 9.91 -19.82 -26.09
CA PHE A 180 8.72 -20.28 -26.82
C PHE A 180 9.00 -21.53 -27.64
N ALA A 181 10.07 -21.53 -28.45
CA ALA A 181 10.44 -22.66 -29.29
C ALA A 181 10.72 -23.92 -28.45
N ALA A 182 11.46 -23.79 -27.35
CA ALA A 182 11.71 -24.90 -26.44
C ALA A 182 10.44 -25.41 -25.74
N ALA A 183 9.53 -24.52 -25.36
CA ALA A 183 8.26 -24.88 -24.73
C ALA A 183 7.28 -25.56 -25.70
N ILE A 184 7.28 -25.16 -26.97
CA ILE A 184 6.50 -25.84 -28.02
C ILE A 184 7.09 -27.23 -28.28
N ALA A 185 8.41 -27.33 -28.42
CA ALA A 185 9.10 -28.59 -28.70
C ALA A 185 8.96 -29.62 -27.57
N ASP A 186 8.91 -29.20 -26.30
CA ASP A 186 8.74 -30.10 -25.15
C ASP A 186 7.28 -30.35 -24.73
N GLY A 187 6.33 -29.73 -25.43
CA GLY A 187 4.88 -29.88 -25.26
C GLY A 187 4.27 -29.06 -24.13
N THR A 188 5.01 -28.12 -23.53
CA THR A 188 4.48 -27.22 -22.48
C THR A 188 3.57 -26.13 -23.05
N GLU A 189 3.78 -25.73 -24.31
CA GLU A 189 2.97 -24.73 -25.02
C GLU A 189 2.40 -25.30 -26.32
N ASP A 190 1.19 -24.88 -26.68
CA ASP A 190 0.47 -25.40 -27.86
C ASP A 190 -0.01 -24.27 -28.79
N PHE A 191 0.91 -23.77 -29.61
CA PHE A 191 0.62 -22.82 -30.69
C PHE A 191 1.67 -22.95 -31.81
N ASN A 192 1.38 -22.38 -32.98
CA ASN A 192 2.33 -22.35 -34.10
C ASN A 192 3.20 -21.09 -34.01
N LEU A 193 4.52 -21.23 -34.12
CA LEU A 193 5.47 -20.13 -34.14
C LEU A 193 6.16 -20.03 -35.50
N THR A 194 5.91 -18.94 -36.23
CA THR A 194 6.73 -18.57 -37.39
C THR A 194 7.64 -17.41 -37.00
N LEU A 195 8.94 -17.65 -36.95
CA LEU A 195 9.93 -16.72 -36.41
C LEU A 195 10.73 -16.07 -37.55
N LEU A 196 10.54 -14.77 -37.74
CA LEU A 196 11.41 -13.93 -38.56
C LEU A 196 12.54 -13.39 -37.67
N TYR A 197 13.76 -13.89 -37.87
CA TYR A 197 14.92 -13.53 -37.05
C TYR A 197 15.92 -12.66 -37.82
N GLY A 198 15.92 -11.37 -37.50
CA GLY A 198 16.83 -10.38 -38.06
C GLY A 198 18.22 -10.40 -37.43
N SER A 199 19.24 -10.57 -38.26
CA SER A 199 20.67 -10.47 -37.93
C SER A 199 21.40 -9.65 -39.00
N ARG A 200 22.61 -9.14 -38.68
CA ARG A 200 23.39 -8.37 -39.67
C ARG A 200 23.96 -9.28 -40.75
N THR A 201 24.62 -10.34 -40.32
CA THR A 201 25.23 -11.39 -41.16
C THR A 201 24.85 -12.77 -40.61
N GLU A 202 25.08 -13.83 -41.39
CA GLU A 202 24.82 -15.20 -40.96
C GLU A 202 25.60 -15.57 -39.69
N GLU A 203 26.85 -15.11 -39.57
CA GLU A 203 27.72 -15.41 -38.44
C GLU A 203 27.17 -14.85 -37.13
N GLU A 204 26.45 -13.73 -37.17
CA GLU A 204 25.87 -13.07 -36.00
C GLU A 204 24.58 -13.74 -35.48
N ILE A 205 24.06 -14.76 -36.17
CA ILE A 205 22.85 -15.48 -35.77
C ILE A 205 23.13 -16.25 -34.47
N LEU A 206 22.51 -15.81 -33.38
CA LEU A 206 22.58 -16.53 -32.10
C LEU A 206 21.67 -17.77 -32.15
N PHE A 207 22.10 -18.86 -31.51
CA PHE A 207 21.32 -20.10 -31.39
C PHE A 207 20.92 -20.77 -32.71
N LYS A 208 21.61 -20.49 -33.83
CA LYS A 208 21.27 -21.03 -35.16
C LYS A 208 21.02 -22.53 -35.17
N ASP A 209 21.98 -23.31 -34.69
CA ASP A 209 21.85 -24.78 -34.67
C ASP A 209 20.77 -25.24 -33.68
N GLU A 210 20.67 -24.59 -32.52
CA GLU A 210 19.67 -24.94 -31.49
C GLU A 210 18.24 -24.65 -31.97
N LEU A 211 18.03 -23.57 -32.73
CA LEU A 211 16.76 -23.27 -33.39
C LEU A 211 16.40 -24.32 -34.43
N ALA A 212 17.35 -24.75 -35.25
CA ALA A 212 17.12 -25.78 -36.26
C ALA A 212 16.74 -27.13 -35.62
N GLU A 213 17.36 -27.48 -34.49
CA GLU A 213 16.99 -28.69 -33.75
C GLU A 213 15.60 -28.57 -33.09
N LEU A 214 15.26 -27.40 -32.53
CA LEU A 214 13.92 -27.16 -31.99
C LEU A 214 12.84 -27.18 -33.08
N GLU A 215 13.13 -26.64 -34.26
CA GLU A 215 12.24 -26.67 -35.42
C GLU A 215 11.93 -28.11 -35.85
N LYS A 216 12.95 -28.97 -35.94
CA LYS A 216 12.78 -30.40 -36.22
C LYS A 216 11.97 -31.12 -35.13
N ALA A 217 12.26 -30.82 -33.86
CA ALA A 217 11.62 -31.47 -32.72
C ALA A 217 10.13 -31.10 -32.56
N ALA A 218 9.72 -29.92 -33.01
CA ALA A 218 8.36 -29.39 -32.83
C ALA A 218 7.31 -29.95 -33.81
N GLY A 219 7.68 -30.91 -34.67
CA GLY A 219 6.71 -31.61 -35.54
C GLY A 219 5.95 -30.68 -36.49
N GLY A 220 6.59 -29.61 -36.98
CA GLY A 220 6.01 -28.64 -37.91
C GLY A 220 5.31 -27.42 -37.27
N LYS A 221 5.24 -27.34 -35.93
CA LYS A 221 4.67 -26.16 -35.24
C LYS A 221 5.59 -24.95 -35.21
N ILE A 222 6.88 -25.13 -35.47
CA ILE A 222 7.87 -24.06 -35.53
C ILE A 222 8.36 -23.92 -36.97
N LYS A 223 8.52 -22.69 -37.42
CA LYS A 223 9.18 -22.34 -38.69
C LYS A 223 10.13 -21.18 -38.47
N VAL A 224 11.40 -21.31 -38.82
CA VAL A 224 12.40 -20.23 -38.63
C VAL A 224 12.83 -19.67 -39.98
N ILE A 225 12.78 -18.35 -40.11
CA ILE A 225 13.23 -17.61 -41.29
C ILE A 225 14.26 -16.59 -40.82
N HIS A 226 15.49 -16.75 -41.31
CA HIS A 226 16.57 -15.81 -41.03
C HIS A 226 16.55 -14.67 -42.05
N VAL A 227 16.65 -13.44 -41.54
CA VAL A 227 16.67 -12.21 -42.34
C VAL A 227 17.99 -11.49 -42.09
N LEU A 228 18.79 -11.28 -43.13
CA LEU A 228 20.13 -10.70 -43.06
C LEU A 228 20.14 -9.28 -43.62
N SER A 229 20.54 -8.28 -42.83
CA SER A 229 20.51 -6.87 -43.25
C SER A 229 21.73 -6.43 -44.07
N ASP A 230 22.91 -7.00 -43.79
CA ASP A 230 24.20 -6.56 -44.35
C ASP A 230 24.83 -7.62 -45.27
N GLU A 231 24.17 -8.77 -45.45
CA GLU A 231 24.60 -9.89 -46.29
C GLU A 231 23.40 -10.40 -47.12
N GLU A 232 23.62 -10.67 -48.40
CA GLU A 232 22.64 -11.37 -49.26
C GLU A 232 23.18 -12.78 -49.55
N LYS A 233 22.41 -13.80 -49.18
CA LYS A 233 22.85 -15.20 -49.23
C LYS A 233 21.70 -16.15 -49.58
N PRO A 234 21.92 -17.16 -50.44
CA PRO A 234 20.89 -18.17 -50.71
C PRO A 234 20.42 -18.87 -49.43
N GLY A 235 19.10 -19.04 -49.29
CA GLY A 235 18.48 -19.63 -48.10
C GLY A 235 18.13 -18.62 -46.99
N TYR A 236 18.44 -17.34 -47.19
CA TYR A 236 18.13 -16.25 -46.27
C TYR A 236 17.26 -15.20 -46.96
N GLU A 237 16.40 -14.53 -46.20
CA GLU A 237 15.78 -13.29 -46.65
C GLU A 237 16.76 -12.13 -46.46
N HIS A 238 16.67 -11.08 -47.28
CA HIS A 238 17.57 -9.93 -47.22
C HIS A 238 16.84 -8.65 -46.80
N GLY A 239 17.54 -7.79 -46.05
CA GLY A 239 17.07 -6.48 -45.61
C GLY A 239 16.55 -6.47 -44.16
N PHE A 240 15.53 -5.65 -43.91
CA PHE A 240 14.87 -5.54 -42.60
C PHE A 240 13.50 -6.21 -42.62
N ILE A 241 13.07 -6.72 -41.47
CA ILE A 241 11.73 -7.30 -41.27
C ILE A 241 10.66 -6.21 -41.51
N ASN A 242 10.02 -6.24 -42.68
CA ASN A 242 9.02 -5.28 -43.13
C ASN A 242 7.63 -5.93 -43.31
N ALA A 243 6.63 -5.14 -43.68
CA ALA A 243 5.27 -5.62 -43.92
C ALA A 243 5.20 -6.76 -44.95
N ASP A 244 5.97 -6.67 -46.04
CA ASP A 244 5.95 -7.67 -47.11
C ASP A 244 6.48 -9.02 -46.63
N LEU A 245 7.59 -9.04 -45.89
CA LEU A 245 8.12 -10.24 -45.28
C LEU A 245 7.15 -10.84 -44.27
N ILE A 246 6.53 -10.03 -43.42
CA ILE A 246 5.52 -10.52 -42.47
C ILE A 246 4.35 -11.15 -43.24
N SER A 247 3.83 -10.49 -44.26
CA SER A 247 2.71 -10.99 -45.06
C SER A 247 3.05 -12.25 -45.85
N LYS A 248 4.31 -12.40 -46.30
CA LYS A 248 4.79 -13.59 -47.03
C LYS A 248 4.69 -14.87 -46.21
N TYR A 249 4.83 -14.78 -44.88
CA TYR A 249 4.87 -15.93 -43.98
C TYR A 249 3.69 -16.02 -43.02
N ALA A 250 2.89 -14.97 -42.90
CA ALA A 250 1.73 -14.96 -42.01
C ALA A 250 0.52 -15.69 -42.64
N PRO A 251 -0.27 -16.44 -41.84
CA PRO A 251 -1.59 -16.90 -42.25
C PRO A 251 -2.61 -15.76 -42.18
N ASP A 252 -3.89 -16.03 -42.45
CA ASP A 252 -4.96 -15.03 -42.37
C ASP A 252 -5.17 -14.45 -40.96
N VAL A 253 -5.03 -15.28 -39.92
CA VAL A 253 -5.25 -14.90 -38.51
C VAL A 253 -4.03 -15.23 -37.69
N TYR A 254 -3.38 -14.19 -37.15
CA TYR A 254 -2.15 -14.32 -36.40
C TYR A 254 -1.98 -13.23 -35.33
N SER A 255 -1.13 -13.53 -34.36
CA SER A 255 -0.56 -12.55 -33.44
C SER A 255 0.86 -12.19 -33.86
N VAL A 256 1.30 -10.96 -33.58
CA VAL A 256 2.67 -10.50 -33.81
C VAL A 256 3.35 -10.28 -32.47
N PHE A 257 4.45 -10.98 -32.24
CA PHE A 257 5.25 -10.87 -31.02
C PHE A 257 6.60 -10.29 -31.41
N VAL A 258 7.06 -9.23 -30.74
CA VAL A 258 8.27 -8.49 -31.12
C VAL A 258 9.23 -8.39 -29.95
N CYS A 259 10.49 -8.81 -30.14
CA CYS A 259 11.57 -8.60 -29.19
C CYS A 259 12.88 -8.22 -29.90
N GLY A 260 13.50 -7.11 -29.50
CA GLY A 260 14.62 -6.51 -30.22
C GLY A 260 15.00 -5.12 -29.74
N SER A 261 15.65 -4.33 -30.59
CA SER A 261 16.07 -2.97 -30.25
C SER A 261 14.90 -1.99 -30.24
N GLN A 262 15.07 -0.85 -29.54
CA GLN A 262 14.09 0.24 -29.55
C GLN A 262 13.79 0.72 -30.99
N GLY A 263 14.80 0.76 -31.87
CA GLY A 263 14.63 1.10 -33.28
C GLY A 263 13.79 0.07 -34.05
N MET A 264 13.97 -1.23 -33.76
CA MET A 264 13.13 -2.28 -34.34
C MET A 264 11.67 -2.13 -33.91
N TYR A 265 11.42 -1.83 -32.63
CA TYR A 265 10.04 -1.64 -32.15
C TYR A 265 9.36 -0.46 -32.82
N ASP A 266 10.06 0.67 -32.99
CA ASP A 266 9.56 1.84 -33.71
C ASP A 266 9.22 1.52 -35.17
N TYR A 267 10.10 0.77 -35.85
CA TYR A 267 9.94 0.40 -37.25
C TYR A 267 8.77 -0.57 -37.44
N VAL A 268 8.79 -1.69 -36.72
CA VAL A 268 7.79 -2.77 -36.83
C VAL A 268 6.40 -2.30 -36.41
N GLU A 269 6.27 -1.37 -35.45
CA GLU A 269 4.98 -0.78 -35.12
C GLU A 269 4.33 -0.08 -36.34
N GLY A 270 5.13 0.55 -37.20
CA GLY A 270 4.68 1.10 -38.48
C GLY A 270 4.26 0.02 -39.47
N GLU A 271 5.04 -1.06 -39.57
CA GLU A 271 4.77 -2.17 -40.48
C GLU A 271 3.50 -2.94 -40.11
N CYS A 272 3.27 -3.22 -38.82
CA CYS A 272 2.04 -3.83 -38.33
C CYS A 272 0.79 -2.97 -38.64
N LYS A 273 0.93 -1.63 -38.64
CA LYS A 273 -0.16 -0.72 -39.01
C LYS A 273 -0.47 -0.80 -40.51
N LYS A 274 0.54 -0.90 -41.37
CA LYS A 274 0.36 -1.08 -42.82
C LYS A 274 -0.42 -2.36 -43.13
N LEU A 275 -0.15 -3.43 -42.40
CA LEU A 275 -0.83 -4.72 -42.52
C LEU A 275 -2.23 -4.76 -41.87
N GLY A 276 -2.65 -3.69 -41.18
CA GLY A 276 -3.94 -3.65 -40.49
C GLY A 276 -4.06 -4.61 -39.31
N VAL A 277 -2.94 -5.09 -38.74
CA VAL A 277 -2.96 -6.00 -37.58
C VAL A 277 -3.58 -5.28 -36.40
N LYS A 278 -4.67 -5.84 -35.86
CA LYS A 278 -5.36 -5.24 -34.70
C LYS A 278 -4.39 -5.16 -33.52
N LYS A 279 -4.31 -4.00 -32.86
CA LYS A 279 -3.41 -3.76 -31.72
C LYS A 279 -3.47 -4.82 -30.63
N ARG A 280 -4.63 -5.46 -30.41
CA ARG A 280 -4.82 -6.55 -29.44
C ARG A 280 -4.01 -7.82 -29.78
N TYR A 281 -3.55 -7.98 -31.00
CA TYR A 281 -2.74 -9.12 -31.46
C TYR A 281 -1.25 -8.78 -31.51
N VAL A 282 -0.85 -7.55 -31.20
CA VAL A 282 0.55 -7.13 -31.23
C VAL A 282 1.10 -7.06 -29.81
N ARG A 283 2.20 -7.76 -29.57
CA ARG A 283 2.90 -7.84 -28.28
C ARG A 283 4.33 -7.39 -28.47
N PHE A 284 4.79 -6.54 -27.56
CA PHE A 284 6.19 -6.14 -27.46
C PHE A 284 6.71 -6.66 -26.12
N ASP A 285 7.91 -7.22 -26.13
CA ASP A 285 8.64 -7.46 -24.89
C ASP A 285 9.14 -6.14 -24.29
N ALA A 286 9.59 -6.15 -23.05
CA ALA A 286 10.07 -4.96 -22.37
C ALA A 286 11.21 -4.29 -23.15
N TYR A 287 11.10 -2.97 -23.39
CA TYR A 287 12.12 -2.13 -24.05
C TYR A 287 13.50 -2.16 -23.36
N GLY A 288 13.56 -2.65 -22.12
CA GLY A 288 14.67 -2.38 -21.21
C GLY A 288 14.71 -0.88 -20.88
N GLN A 289 15.91 -0.36 -20.63
CA GLN A 289 16.10 1.06 -20.33
C GLN A 289 15.80 1.94 -21.55
N TYR A 290 14.80 2.81 -21.44
CA TYR A 290 14.49 3.79 -22.48
C TYR A 290 15.65 4.79 -22.64
N ARG A 291 16.07 5.03 -23.89
CA ARG A 291 16.97 6.11 -24.26
C ARG A 291 16.16 7.19 -24.95
N LEU A 292 16.41 8.45 -24.60
CA LEU A 292 15.80 9.59 -25.28
C LEU A 292 16.19 9.55 -26.76
N THR A 293 15.22 9.82 -27.61
CA THR A 293 15.35 9.74 -29.08
C THR A 293 15.08 11.11 -29.71
N ALA A 294 15.20 11.21 -31.04
CA ALA A 294 14.77 12.41 -31.77
C ALA A 294 13.30 12.80 -31.53
N ARG A 295 12.44 11.87 -31.07
CA ARG A 295 11.05 12.17 -30.71
C ARG A 295 10.92 12.95 -29.40
N ASP A 296 11.96 12.94 -28.58
CA ASP A 296 12.04 13.63 -27.30
C ASP A 296 12.81 14.96 -27.43
N ALA A 297 13.00 15.45 -28.67
CA ALA A 297 13.84 16.61 -29.01
C ALA A 297 13.50 17.87 -28.19
N GLU A 298 12.21 18.18 -28.03
CA GLU A 298 11.76 19.34 -27.26
C GLU A 298 12.27 19.29 -25.81
N PHE A 299 12.28 18.10 -25.20
CA PHE A 299 12.80 17.92 -23.85
C PHE A 299 14.33 17.97 -23.84
N THR A 300 14.99 17.26 -24.76
CA THR A 300 16.44 17.20 -24.81
C THR A 300 17.06 18.56 -25.08
N ASP A 301 16.44 19.39 -25.92
CA ASP A 301 16.92 20.73 -26.24
C ASP A 301 16.73 21.69 -25.07
N ALA A 302 15.56 21.66 -24.42
CA ALA A 302 15.26 22.52 -23.27
C ALA A 302 16.10 22.20 -22.03
N HIS A 303 16.55 20.95 -21.88
CA HIS A 303 17.31 20.48 -20.72
C HIS A 303 18.73 19.98 -21.04
N LYS A 304 19.25 20.34 -22.22
CA LYS A 304 20.57 19.93 -22.68
C LYS A 304 21.65 20.25 -21.66
N ASP A 305 22.49 19.27 -21.36
CA ASP A 305 23.63 19.36 -20.43
C ASP A 305 23.28 19.83 -19.00
N LYS A 306 21.99 19.83 -18.62
CA LYS A 306 21.55 20.20 -17.27
C LYS A 306 21.70 19.02 -16.31
N THR A 307 22.06 19.35 -15.08
CA THR A 307 22.10 18.42 -13.94
C THR A 307 21.26 19.01 -12.82
N TYR A 308 20.44 18.17 -12.19
CA TYR A 308 19.53 18.53 -11.10
C TYR A 308 19.91 17.78 -9.82
N GLU A 309 19.55 18.34 -8.67
CA GLU A 309 19.68 17.66 -7.38
C GLU A 309 18.43 16.83 -7.09
N ILE A 310 18.59 15.54 -6.81
CA ILE A 310 17.51 14.67 -6.32
C ILE A 310 17.75 14.41 -4.84
N THR A 311 16.79 14.82 -4.01
CA THR A 311 16.71 14.43 -2.60
C THR A 311 15.87 13.17 -2.47
N VAL A 312 16.50 12.09 -2.00
CA VAL A 312 15.92 10.74 -1.91
C VAL A 312 15.69 10.38 -0.46
N ILE A 313 14.50 9.87 -0.15
CA ILE A 313 14.15 9.34 1.18
C ILE A 313 13.68 7.91 1.01
N LYS A 314 14.30 6.99 1.76
CA LYS A 314 13.91 5.58 1.85
C LYS A 314 13.22 5.32 3.19
N ASN A 315 12.93 4.05 3.48
CA ASN A 315 12.26 3.61 4.70
C ASN A 315 13.05 3.92 5.98
N ASP A 316 14.34 4.22 5.85
CA ASP A 316 15.19 4.67 6.97
C ASP A 316 14.96 6.14 7.36
N GLY A 317 14.19 6.90 6.56
CA GLY A 317 13.96 8.31 6.78
C GLY A 317 15.17 9.21 6.50
N VAL A 318 16.29 8.65 6.03
CA VAL A 318 17.53 9.40 5.79
C VAL A 318 17.46 10.08 4.42
N GLU A 319 17.62 11.40 4.42
CA GLU A 319 17.71 12.19 3.19
C GLU A 319 19.09 12.04 2.55
N ARG A 320 19.10 11.74 1.26
CA ARG A 320 20.31 11.63 0.45
C ARG A 320 20.18 12.52 -0.77
N LYS A 321 21.16 13.38 -0.99
CA LYS A 321 21.20 14.28 -2.15
C LYS A 321 22.15 13.71 -3.20
N ILE A 322 21.67 13.55 -4.42
CA ILE A 322 22.45 13.00 -5.53
C ILE A 322 22.29 13.87 -6.78
N PRO A 323 23.35 14.04 -7.60
CA PRO A 323 23.22 14.70 -8.88
C PRO A 323 22.60 13.75 -9.92
N ALA A 324 21.66 14.24 -10.72
CA ALA A 324 21.06 13.50 -11.83
C ALA A 324 21.07 14.34 -13.11
N ARG A 325 21.63 13.79 -14.19
CA ARG A 325 21.58 14.45 -15.50
C ARG A 325 20.15 14.47 -16.03
N ALA A 326 19.78 15.50 -16.77
CA ALA A 326 18.46 15.58 -17.39
C ALA A 326 18.22 14.48 -18.44
N ASP A 327 19.28 13.95 -19.05
CA ASP A 327 19.21 12.94 -20.09
C ASP A 327 19.40 11.50 -19.59
N GLU A 328 19.52 11.29 -18.28
CA GLU A 328 19.51 9.96 -17.66
C GLU A 328 18.21 9.72 -16.87
N PRO A 329 17.64 8.51 -16.88
CA PRO A 329 16.51 8.19 -16.03
C PRO A 329 16.88 8.35 -14.54
N ILE A 330 15.93 8.77 -13.72
CA ILE A 330 16.11 8.92 -12.26
C ILE A 330 16.67 7.63 -11.63
N LEU A 331 16.24 6.46 -12.11
CA LEU A 331 16.79 5.18 -11.64
C LEU A 331 18.30 5.05 -11.86
N VAL A 332 18.83 5.54 -12.98
CA VAL A 332 20.27 5.45 -13.29
C VAL A 332 21.07 6.33 -12.34
N ALA A 333 20.59 7.53 -12.03
CA ALA A 333 21.21 8.39 -11.02
C ALA A 333 21.23 7.72 -9.63
N LEU A 334 20.13 7.07 -9.22
CA LEU A 334 20.05 6.30 -7.98
C LEU A 334 21.06 5.14 -7.95
N GLU A 335 21.12 4.36 -9.04
CA GLU A 335 22.06 3.24 -9.19
C GLU A 335 23.52 3.72 -9.10
N ARG A 336 23.86 4.80 -9.80
CA ARG A 336 25.20 5.40 -9.79
C ARG A 336 25.62 5.90 -8.41
N ALA A 337 24.67 6.38 -7.61
CA ALA A 337 24.90 6.83 -6.24
C ALA A 337 24.86 5.70 -5.20
N GLY A 338 24.75 4.43 -5.63
CA GLY A 338 24.69 3.27 -4.72
C GLY A 338 23.38 3.17 -3.94
N ILE A 339 22.33 3.90 -4.35
CA ILE A 339 21.02 3.85 -3.70
C ILE A 339 20.19 2.75 -4.34
N GLU A 340 20.03 1.63 -3.63
CA GLU A 340 19.19 0.54 -4.08
C GLU A 340 17.73 0.98 -4.19
N ALA A 341 17.21 1.06 -5.42
CA ALA A 341 15.82 1.33 -5.72
C ALA A 341 15.15 0.09 -6.33
N PRO A 342 13.86 -0.17 -6.03
CA PRO A 342 13.16 -1.31 -6.60
C PRO A 342 13.13 -1.17 -8.13
N SER A 343 13.55 -2.20 -8.86
CA SER A 343 13.48 -2.23 -10.33
C SER A 343 13.48 -3.65 -10.87
N LYS A 344 12.78 -3.86 -11.99
CA LYS A 344 12.71 -5.13 -12.75
C LYS A 344 12.84 -4.88 -14.25
N CYS A 345 11.75 -4.54 -14.95
CA CYS A 345 11.72 -4.39 -16.42
C CYS A 345 12.57 -3.25 -17.00
N ARG A 346 12.80 -2.18 -16.22
CA ARG A 346 13.38 -0.90 -16.66
C ARG A 346 12.69 -0.16 -17.82
N SER A 347 11.55 -0.64 -18.31
CA SER A 347 10.79 -0.09 -19.44
C SER A 347 9.56 0.72 -19.05
N GLY A 348 9.31 0.93 -17.75
CA GLY A 348 8.10 1.57 -17.24
C GLY A 348 6.88 0.65 -17.13
N GLU A 349 6.94 -0.59 -17.62
CA GLU A 349 5.77 -1.46 -17.81
C GLU A 349 5.34 -2.24 -16.56
N CYS A 350 6.29 -2.73 -15.76
CA CYS A 350 5.95 -3.59 -14.61
C CYS A 350 5.43 -2.82 -13.39
N GLY A 351 5.62 -1.50 -13.31
CA GLY A 351 5.26 -0.67 -12.15
C GLY A 351 6.07 -0.92 -10.87
N PHE A 352 6.99 -1.89 -10.84
CA PHE A 352 7.73 -2.26 -9.62
C PHE A 352 8.60 -1.13 -9.05
N CYS A 353 9.10 -0.24 -9.92
CA CYS A 353 9.91 0.90 -9.49
C CYS A 353 9.11 2.09 -8.93
N ARG A 354 7.79 1.98 -8.82
CA ARG A 354 6.88 3.05 -8.42
C ARG A 354 7.39 3.79 -7.17
N ALA A 355 7.62 5.09 -7.33
CA ALA A 355 8.09 5.97 -6.26
C ALA A 355 7.20 7.21 -6.18
N LYS A 356 7.12 7.84 -5.00
CA LYS A 356 6.30 9.03 -4.78
C LYS A 356 7.16 10.27 -5.01
N LEU A 357 6.75 11.13 -5.94
CA LEU A 357 7.30 12.47 -6.12
C LEU A 357 6.65 13.39 -5.08
N ALA A 358 7.47 13.90 -4.17
CA ALA A 358 7.05 14.84 -3.14
C ALA A 358 7.10 16.29 -3.64
N SER A 359 8.10 16.63 -4.47
CA SER A 359 8.22 17.93 -5.12
C SER A 359 9.11 17.85 -6.36
N GLY A 360 8.98 18.85 -7.24
CA GLY A 360 9.73 18.95 -8.50
C GLY A 360 8.94 18.51 -9.73
N GLU A 361 9.54 18.69 -10.90
CA GLU A 361 8.94 18.39 -12.20
C GLU A 361 9.71 17.29 -12.92
N VAL A 362 8.96 16.39 -13.56
CA VAL A 362 9.52 15.23 -14.25
C VAL A 362 9.00 15.10 -15.68
N TYR A 363 9.79 14.48 -16.53
CA TYR A 363 9.43 14.12 -17.88
C TYR A 363 9.37 12.61 -18.02
N THR A 364 8.26 12.09 -18.54
CA THR A 364 8.10 10.67 -18.89
C THR A 364 7.75 10.61 -20.37
N PRO A 365 8.61 10.03 -21.23
CA PRO A 365 8.34 9.90 -22.65
C PRO A 365 7.04 9.14 -22.91
N GLY A 366 6.20 9.65 -23.81
CA GLY A 366 4.86 9.10 -24.05
C GLY A 366 4.86 7.62 -24.47
N LYS A 367 5.93 7.15 -25.12
CA LYS A 367 6.05 5.76 -25.60
C LYS A 367 6.22 4.73 -24.46
N VAL A 368 6.78 5.15 -23.33
CA VAL A 368 7.01 4.30 -22.14
C VAL A 368 6.17 4.76 -20.93
N GLU A 369 5.22 5.66 -21.17
CA GLU A 369 4.26 6.09 -20.16
C GLU A 369 3.20 5.01 -19.93
N ARG A 370 3.37 4.24 -18.85
CA ARG A 370 2.46 3.16 -18.45
C ARG A 370 1.84 3.40 -17.08
N ARG A 371 2.07 4.56 -16.45
CA ARG A 371 1.46 4.90 -15.17
C ARG A 371 -0.04 4.96 -15.32
N ARG A 372 -0.73 4.43 -14.32
CA ARG A 372 -2.18 4.57 -14.22
C ARG A 372 -2.53 6.04 -14.01
N GLN A 373 -3.72 6.44 -14.41
CA GLN A 373 -4.18 7.82 -14.22
C GLN A 373 -4.10 8.25 -12.75
N TYR A 374 -4.49 7.37 -11.83
CA TYR A 374 -4.34 7.58 -10.39
C TYR A 374 -2.90 7.88 -9.97
N ASP A 375 -1.90 7.18 -10.52
CA ASP A 375 -0.50 7.42 -10.22
C ASP A 375 -0.07 8.81 -10.68
N LYS A 376 -0.53 9.26 -11.85
CA LYS A 376 -0.23 10.61 -12.36
C LYS A 376 -0.82 11.69 -11.45
N GLU A 377 -2.09 11.55 -11.08
CA GLU A 377 -2.81 12.50 -10.23
C GLU A 377 -2.28 12.54 -8.80
N THR A 378 -1.84 11.38 -8.29
CA THR A 378 -1.31 11.28 -6.92
C THR A 378 0.21 11.39 -6.88
N GLY A 379 0.85 11.91 -7.92
CA GLY A 379 2.27 12.23 -7.93
C GLY A 379 3.20 11.02 -7.79
N TYR A 380 2.81 9.85 -8.28
CA TYR A 380 3.71 8.70 -8.41
C TYR A 380 4.39 8.71 -9.78
N VAL A 381 5.66 8.31 -9.77
CA VAL A 381 6.52 8.24 -10.96
C VAL A 381 7.11 6.84 -11.09
N HIS A 382 7.54 6.50 -12.30
CA HIS A 382 8.33 5.29 -12.58
C HIS A 382 9.77 5.72 -12.86
N PRO A 383 10.68 5.75 -11.86
CA PRO A 383 12.04 6.26 -12.00
C PRO A 383 12.85 5.60 -13.12
N CYS A 384 12.50 4.37 -13.53
CA CYS A 384 13.21 3.66 -14.59
C CYS A 384 13.04 4.26 -16.00
N CYS A 385 11.98 5.04 -16.23
CA CYS A 385 11.69 5.68 -17.51
C CYS A 385 11.30 7.17 -17.36
N THR A 386 11.56 7.76 -16.19
CA THR A 386 11.26 9.15 -15.88
C THR A 386 12.55 9.93 -15.70
N PHE A 387 12.60 11.14 -16.26
CA PHE A 387 13.76 12.03 -16.33
C PHE A 387 13.49 13.30 -15.52
N PRO A 388 14.50 13.90 -14.86
CA PRO A 388 14.32 15.13 -14.09
C PRO A 388 14.19 16.37 -14.99
N LYS A 389 13.23 17.26 -14.70
CA LYS A 389 13.12 18.60 -15.32
C LYS A 389 13.53 19.73 -14.37
N SER A 390 13.58 19.45 -13.07
CA SER A 390 13.98 20.34 -12.00
C SER A 390 14.64 19.54 -10.87
N ASP A 391 15.07 20.21 -9.80
CA ASP A 391 15.40 19.53 -8.54
C ASP A 391 14.18 18.77 -8.02
N LEU A 392 14.41 17.56 -7.51
CA LEU A 392 13.36 16.62 -7.14
C LEU A 392 13.46 16.22 -5.67
N ARG A 393 12.31 15.92 -5.05
CA ARG A 393 12.24 15.17 -3.80
C ARG A 393 11.43 13.90 -4.01
N ILE A 394 12.05 12.75 -3.82
CA ILE A 394 11.45 11.43 -4.13
C ILE A 394 11.47 10.53 -2.90
N LEU A 395 10.34 9.88 -2.64
CA LEU A 395 10.17 8.89 -1.58
C LEU A 395 10.11 7.49 -2.21
N ILE A 396 11.02 6.61 -1.81
CA ILE A 396 11.16 5.24 -2.33
C ILE A 396 10.82 4.25 -1.23
N ASN A 397 9.79 3.42 -1.45
CA ASN A 397 9.24 2.46 -0.49
C ASN A 397 8.81 3.04 0.87
N TYR A 398 8.82 4.38 1.01
CA TYR A 398 8.54 5.07 2.27
C TYR A 398 7.06 4.89 2.66
N GLU A 399 6.82 3.97 3.58
CA GLU A 399 5.56 3.93 4.33
C GLU A 399 5.69 4.92 5.49
N LYS A 400 4.76 5.89 5.56
CA LYS A 400 4.63 6.69 6.78
C LYS A 400 4.45 5.71 7.94
N PRO A 401 5.19 5.84 9.05
CA PRO A 401 5.02 4.96 10.20
C PRO A 401 3.53 4.92 10.58
N LYS A 402 2.93 3.72 10.54
CA LYS A 402 1.55 3.54 10.99
C LYS A 402 1.52 3.95 12.46
N ILE A 403 0.78 5.01 12.77
CA ILE A 403 0.43 5.31 14.15
C ILE A 403 -0.44 4.15 14.64
N GLU A 404 0.16 3.20 15.35
CA GLU A 404 -0.58 2.10 15.96
C GLU A 404 -1.61 2.67 16.92
N ARG A 405 -2.88 2.43 16.62
CA ARG A 405 -4.03 2.91 17.39
C ARG A 405 -4.02 2.28 18.79
N LYS A 406 -3.48 2.98 19.80
CA LYS A 406 -3.74 2.76 21.25
C LYS A 406 -5.20 3.09 21.66
N VAL A 407 -6.19 2.77 20.82
CA VAL A 407 -7.61 3.17 21.00
C VAL A 407 -8.28 2.45 22.17
N LYS A 408 -7.81 1.24 22.53
CA LYS A 408 -8.39 0.46 23.64
C LYS A 408 -8.09 1.09 25.02
N ASP A 409 -6.93 1.73 25.16
CA ASP A 409 -6.50 2.39 26.40
C ASP A 409 -7.21 3.74 26.61
N MET A 410 -7.53 4.45 25.51
CA MET A 410 -8.23 5.74 25.58
C MET A 410 -9.64 5.64 26.17
N LYS A 411 -10.44 4.63 25.81
CA LYS A 411 -11.81 4.48 26.37
C LYS A 411 -11.78 4.26 27.89
N LYS A 412 -10.77 3.55 28.40
CA LYS A 412 -10.59 3.29 29.84
C LYS A 412 -10.18 4.58 30.56
N LYS A 413 -9.23 5.33 29.99
CA LYS A 413 -8.77 6.64 30.49
C LYS A 413 -9.88 7.70 30.48
N GLU A 414 -10.70 7.75 29.43
CA GLU A 414 -11.86 8.65 29.36
C GLU A 414 -12.90 8.38 30.45
N ARG A 415 -13.21 7.10 30.71
CA ARG A 415 -14.12 6.72 31.80
C ARG A 415 -13.54 7.09 33.17
N LEU A 416 -12.24 6.86 33.38
CA LEU A 416 -11.56 7.21 34.61
C LEU A 416 -11.56 8.74 34.85
N MET A 417 -11.26 9.54 33.81
CA MET A 417 -11.34 11.00 33.87
C MET A 417 -12.75 11.48 34.22
N GLY A 418 -13.79 10.92 33.56
CA GLY A 418 -15.18 11.26 33.83
C GLY A 418 -15.59 10.95 35.27
N LEU A 419 -15.14 9.82 35.81
CA LEU A 419 -15.40 9.41 37.20
C LEU A 419 -14.72 10.37 38.21
N ILE A 420 -13.44 10.68 38.01
CA ILE A 420 -12.69 11.59 38.90
C ILE A 420 -13.33 12.98 38.92
N MET A 421 -13.66 13.52 37.74
CA MET A 421 -14.31 14.84 37.63
C MET A 421 -15.69 14.85 38.28
N ALA A 422 -16.49 13.79 38.11
CA ALA A 422 -17.79 13.68 38.76
C ALA A 422 -17.67 13.67 40.29
N ILE A 423 -16.71 12.93 40.85
CA ILE A 423 -16.45 12.90 42.30
C ILE A 423 -16.05 14.28 42.83
N ILE A 424 -15.08 14.95 42.18
CA ILE A 424 -14.59 16.25 42.65
C ILE A 424 -15.69 17.32 42.59
N ILE A 425 -16.41 17.39 41.47
CA ILE A 425 -17.52 18.34 41.29
C ILE A 425 -18.60 18.06 42.33
N SER A 426 -18.99 16.79 42.51
CA SER A 426 -20.01 16.41 43.48
C SER A 426 -19.61 16.71 44.93
N LEU A 427 -18.34 16.52 45.30
CA LEU A 427 -17.85 16.86 46.63
C LEU A 427 -17.94 18.37 46.89
N ALA A 428 -17.51 19.18 45.91
CA ALA A 428 -17.64 20.63 45.98
C ALA A 428 -19.11 21.08 46.05
N MET A 429 -20.00 20.43 45.28
CA MET A 429 -21.44 20.71 45.33
C MET A 429 -22.05 20.36 46.68
N GLY A 430 -21.69 19.23 47.28
CA GLY A 430 -22.18 18.84 48.61
C GLY A 430 -21.79 19.84 49.69
N VAL A 431 -20.56 20.35 49.65
CA VAL A 431 -20.09 21.43 50.54
C VAL A 431 -20.88 22.72 50.30
N LEU A 432 -21.01 23.13 49.03
CA LEU A 432 -21.73 24.35 48.65
C LEU A 432 -23.20 24.30 49.10
N VAL A 433 -23.88 23.18 48.88
CA VAL A 433 -25.26 22.96 49.31
C VAL A 433 -25.37 23.02 50.84
N ALA A 434 -24.46 22.38 51.57
CA ALA A 434 -24.46 22.41 53.04
C ALA A 434 -24.26 23.83 53.63
N VAL A 435 -23.56 24.71 52.91
CA VAL A 435 -23.34 26.13 53.26
C VAL A 435 -24.54 27.00 52.88
N LEU A 436 -25.18 26.74 51.73
CA LEU A 436 -26.29 27.55 51.22
C LEU A 436 -27.63 27.22 51.87
N ILE A 437 -27.84 25.99 52.32
CA ILE A 437 -29.11 25.55 52.94
C ILE A 437 -29.55 26.48 54.10
N PRO A 438 -28.70 26.84 55.07
CA PRO A 438 -29.08 27.78 56.15
C PRO A 438 -29.56 29.14 55.67
N VAL A 439 -29.03 29.63 54.54
CA VAL A 439 -29.40 30.93 53.97
C VAL A 439 -30.71 30.82 53.18
N ILE A 440 -30.90 29.69 52.49
CA ILE A 440 -32.03 29.47 51.57
C ILE A 440 -33.28 28.98 52.29
N SER A 441 -33.09 28.18 53.35
CA SER A 441 -34.14 27.54 54.14
C SER A 441 -33.70 27.43 55.61
N PRO A 442 -33.79 28.53 56.40
CA PRO A 442 -33.36 28.58 57.79
C PRO A 442 -34.03 27.50 58.66
N GLN A 443 -35.33 27.28 58.44
CA GLN A 443 -36.16 26.29 59.15
C GLN A 443 -35.68 24.84 58.93
N ALA A 444 -35.13 24.53 57.76
CA ALA A 444 -34.57 23.21 57.45
C ALA A 444 -33.14 23.04 58.02
N ALA A 445 -32.46 24.13 58.36
CA ALA A 445 -31.10 24.08 58.90
C ALA A 445 -31.06 23.90 60.42
N GLU A 446 -32.09 24.33 61.14
CA GLU A 446 -32.23 24.18 62.61
C GLU A 446 -32.54 22.74 63.04
N SER A 447 -33.09 21.91 62.14
CA SER A 447 -33.50 20.53 62.45
C SER A 447 -32.36 19.50 62.38
N GLN A 448 -31.13 19.89 62.04
CA GLN A 448 -29.99 18.97 61.95
C GLN A 448 -28.70 19.59 62.51
N PRO A 449 -27.88 18.82 63.27
CA PRO A 449 -26.54 19.24 63.67
C PRO A 449 -25.68 19.56 62.43
N VAL A 450 -24.90 20.64 62.52
CA VAL A 450 -24.07 21.15 61.41
C VAL A 450 -23.19 20.05 60.83
N ALA A 451 -22.52 19.26 61.67
CA ALA A 451 -21.66 18.16 61.21
C ALA A 451 -22.42 17.11 60.39
N ILE A 452 -23.62 16.72 60.81
CA ILE A 452 -24.44 15.73 60.12
C ILE A 452 -24.90 16.27 58.77
N ARG A 453 -25.27 17.56 58.70
CA ARG A 453 -25.67 18.23 57.44
C ARG A 453 -24.56 18.26 56.40
N PHE A 454 -23.31 18.52 56.81
CA PHE A 454 -22.17 18.49 55.89
C PHE A 454 -21.89 17.06 55.41
N ILE A 455 -21.84 16.09 56.33
CA ILE A 455 -21.54 14.69 56.00
C ILE A 455 -22.61 14.11 55.07
N SER A 456 -23.89 14.30 55.38
CA SER A 456 -25.00 13.75 54.60
C SER A 456 -25.08 14.35 53.20
N ASN A 457 -24.94 15.67 53.05
CA ASN A 457 -24.99 16.32 51.75
C ASN A 457 -23.78 15.99 50.87
N ILE A 458 -22.57 15.89 51.45
CA ILE A 458 -21.38 15.47 50.71
C ILE A 458 -21.54 14.02 50.24
N LEU A 459 -21.90 13.11 51.14
CA LEU A 459 -22.05 11.69 50.83
C LEU A 459 -23.10 11.48 49.73
N MET A 460 -24.27 12.11 49.86
CA MET A 460 -25.34 12.01 48.86
C MET A 460 -24.91 12.60 47.52
N SER A 461 -24.24 13.76 47.51
CA SER A 461 -23.77 14.39 46.27
C SER A 461 -22.77 13.50 45.53
N VAL A 462 -21.83 12.89 46.26
CA VAL A 462 -20.81 12.00 45.70
C VAL A 462 -21.43 10.72 45.15
N ILE A 463 -22.33 10.07 45.92
CA ILE A 463 -23.03 8.85 45.47
C ILE A 463 -23.83 9.14 44.19
N THR A 464 -24.62 10.22 44.19
CA THR A 464 -25.40 10.62 43.01
C THR A 464 -24.49 10.93 41.83
N GLY A 465 -23.38 11.63 42.03
CA GLY A 465 -22.43 11.95 40.96
C GLY A 465 -21.78 10.72 40.34
N ILE A 466 -21.41 9.74 41.16
CA ILE A 466 -20.86 8.46 40.69
C ILE A 466 -21.90 7.74 39.83
N ILE A 467 -23.15 7.63 40.30
CA ILE A 467 -24.24 6.98 39.54
C ILE A 467 -24.44 7.67 38.19
N VAL A 468 -24.48 9.00 38.17
CA VAL A 468 -24.63 9.79 36.95
C VAL A 468 -23.48 9.51 35.97
N ALA A 469 -22.24 9.43 36.45
CA ALA A 469 -21.08 9.14 35.61
C ALA A 469 -21.11 7.75 34.96
N PHE A 470 -21.74 6.76 35.60
CA PHE A 470 -21.88 5.41 35.05
C PHE A 470 -23.08 5.26 34.11
N VAL A 471 -24.20 5.92 34.42
CA VAL A 471 -25.47 5.76 33.70
C VAL A 471 -25.53 6.67 32.47
N ILE A 472 -25.04 7.91 32.59
CA ILE A 472 -25.21 8.93 31.55
C ILE A 472 -23.88 9.16 30.82
N PRO A 473 -23.82 8.97 29.48
CA PRO A 473 -22.60 9.13 28.70
C PRO A 473 -22.26 10.60 28.43
N LEU A 474 -22.10 11.41 29.48
CA LEU A 474 -21.88 12.87 29.40
C LEU A 474 -20.65 13.24 28.55
N GLY A 475 -19.59 12.41 28.57
CA GLY A 475 -18.39 12.62 27.75
C GLY A 475 -18.59 12.39 26.24
N LYS A 476 -19.63 11.66 25.81
CA LYS A 476 -19.99 11.56 24.38
C LYS A 476 -20.76 12.81 23.93
N LEU A 477 -21.64 13.31 24.79
CA LEU A 477 -22.42 14.53 24.57
C LEU A 477 -21.49 15.76 24.44
N GLY A 478 -20.47 15.86 25.31
CA GLY A 478 -19.48 16.95 25.26
C GLY A 478 -18.72 17.01 23.95
N ARG A 479 -18.24 15.87 23.46
CA ARG A 479 -17.56 15.77 22.16
C ARG A 479 -18.47 16.09 20.99
N ALA A 480 -19.71 15.59 21.00
CA ALA A 480 -20.67 15.91 19.96
C ALA A 480 -20.95 17.42 19.87
N LEU A 481 -21.07 18.09 21.02
CA LEU A 481 -21.22 19.55 21.11
C LEU A 481 -19.99 20.29 20.58
N ALA A 482 -18.79 19.90 21.01
CA ALA A 482 -17.55 20.53 20.55
C ALA A 482 -17.35 20.37 19.03
N ASN A 483 -17.62 19.17 18.50
CA ASN A 483 -17.53 18.86 17.08
C ASN A 483 -18.54 19.70 16.26
N LYS A 484 -19.79 19.83 16.73
CA LYS A 484 -20.81 20.65 16.07
C LYS A 484 -20.43 22.13 16.01
N ALA A 485 -19.63 22.60 16.97
CA ALA A 485 -19.12 23.97 17.03
C ALA A 485 -17.75 24.17 16.32
N GLY A 486 -17.27 23.14 15.61
CA GLY A 486 -15.97 23.17 14.91
C GLY A 486 -14.77 23.30 15.83
N ALA A 487 -14.91 22.95 17.12
CA ALA A 487 -13.81 23.00 18.06
C ALA A 487 -13.10 21.65 18.08
N ASN A 488 -11.80 21.64 17.78
CA ASN A 488 -10.96 20.45 17.82
C ASN A 488 -9.98 20.51 19.01
N PRO A 489 -9.65 19.38 19.65
CA PRO A 489 -8.58 19.33 20.63
C PRO A 489 -7.23 19.63 19.95
N PRO A 490 -6.26 20.26 20.63
CA PRO A 490 -6.26 20.70 22.03
C PRO A 490 -6.64 22.19 22.23
N SER A 491 -7.68 22.70 21.54
CA SER A 491 -8.05 24.11 21.70
C SER A 491 -8.78 24.41 23.02
N PHE A 492 -8.57 25.61 23.57
CA PHE A 492 -9.33 26.11 24.74
C PHE A 492 -10.85 26.10 24.49
N LYS A 493 -11.27 26.40 23.25
CA LYS A 493 -12.67 26.33 22.80
C LYS A 493 -13.24 24.90 22.92
N PHE A 494 -12.45 23.88 22.61
CA PHE A 494 -12.85 22.48 22.77
C PHE A 494 -13.05 22.14 24.25
N THR A 495 -12.12 22.55 25.12
CA THR A 495 -12.20 22.32 26.56
C THR A 495 -13.45 22.97 27.17
N LEU A 496 -13.74 24.23 26.81
CA LEU A 496 -14.96 24.93 27.24
C LEU A 496 -16.23 24.15 26.89
N LEU A 497 -16.37 23.77 25.62
CA LEU A 497 -17.60 23.12 25.14
C LEU A 497 -17.75 21.67 25.60
N ASN A 498 -16.64 20.93 25.68
CA ASN A 498 -16.66 19.53 26.09
C ASN A 498 -17.02 19.37 27.59
N SER A 499 -16.70 20.36 28.42
CA SER A 499 -17.00 20.34 29.86
C SER A 499 -18.45 20.70 30.20
N ILE A 500 -19.20 21.33 29.28
CA ILE A 500 -20.58 21.78 29.53
C ILE A 500 -21.50 20.62 29.97
N PRO A 501 -21.61 19.49 29.24
CA PRO A 501 -22.57 18.45 29.62
C PRO A 501 -22.20 17.76 30.91
N LEU A 502 -20.90 17.63 31.20
CA LEU A 502 -20.44 17.06 32.45
C LEU A 502 -20.81 17.97 33.64
N ALA A 503 -20.54 19.27 33.52
CA ALA A 503 -20.87 20.24 34.57
C ALA A 503 -22.39 20.39 34.75
N ALA A 504 -23.13 20.66 33.66
CA ALA A 504 -24.56 20.91 33.72
C ALA A 504 -25.37 19.66 34.07
N GLY A 505 -25.05 18.51 33.44
CA GLY A 505 -25.76 17.25 33.67
C GLY A 505 -25.55 16.71 35.08
N ASN A 506 -24.31 16.71 35.57
CA ASN A 506 -24.02 16.26 36.93
C ASN A 506 -24.67 17.19 37.96
N THR A 507 -24.53 18.51 37.80
CA THR A 507 -25.12 19.47 38.73
C THR A 507 -26.64 19.42 38.77
N LEU A 508 -27.30 19.29 37.63
CA LEU A 508 -28.75 19.27 37.57
C LEU A 508 -29.32 18.09 38.36
N ILE A 509 -28.72 16.90 38.19
CA ILE A 509 -29.18 15.69 38.88
C ILE A 509 -28.75 15.69 40.36
N VAL A 510 -27.51 16.06 40.66
CA VAL A 510 -27.01 16.12 42.04
C VAL A 510 -27.80 17.14 42.87
N SER A 511 -28.04 18.35 42.36
CA SER A 511 -28.84 19.37 43.05
C SER A 511 -30.30 18.94 43.23
N LEU A 512 -30.88 18.25 42.25
CA LEU A 512 -32.25 17.74 42.32
C LEU A 512 -32.39 16.67 43.41
N VAL A 513 -31.45 15.72 43.47
CA VAL A 513 -31.46 14.65 44.49
C VAL A 513 -31.15 15.21 45.87
N CYS A 514 -30.14 16.06 46.01
CA CYS A 514 -29.79 16.63 47.31
C CYS A 514 -30.90 17.53 47.87
N SER A 515 -31.55 18.33 47.03
CA SER A 515 -32.69 19.14 47.47
C SER A 515 -33.89 18.30 47.89
N PHE A 516 -34.15 17.17 47.21
CA PHE A 516 -35.22 16.23 47.57
C PHE A 516 -35.01 15.67 48.97
N PHE A 517 -33.83 15.10 49.22
CA PHE A 517 -33.49 14.50 50.51
C PHE A 517 -33.33 15.54 51.62
N GLY A 518 -32.82 16.73 51.31
CA GLY A 518 -32.76 17.83 52.26
C GLY A 518 -34.14 18.26 52.74
N VAL A 519 -35.11 18.37 51.82
CA VAL A 519 -36.50 18.67 52.16
C VAL A 519 -37.18 17.51 52.90
N LEU A 520 -36.89 16.27 52.50
CA LEU A 520 -37.44 15.07 53.15
C LEU A 520 -36.96 14.95 54.60
N MET A 521 -35.66 15.09 54.83
CA MET A 521 -35.08 15.05 56.18
C MET A 521 -35.53 16.24 57.03
N GLY A 522 -35.61 17.43 56.44
CA GLY A 522 -36.13 18.61 57.14
C GLY A 522 -37.56 18.41 57.65
N ARG A 523 -38.41 17.72 56.87
CA ARG A 523 -39.78 17.38 57.29
C ARG A 523 -39.85 16.24 58.30
N SER A 524 -39.00 15.22 58.19
CA SER A 524 -39.01 14.09 59.14
C SER A 524 -38.58 14.49 60.56
N HIS A 525 -37.87 15.61 60.69
CA HIS A 525 -37.43 16.16 61.98
C HIS A 525 -38.24 17.37 62.45
N ALA A 526 -39.26 17.79 61.71
CA ALA A 526 -40.11 18.90 62.09
C ALA A 526 -41.20 18.45 63.09
N THR A 527 -41.55 19.33 64.03
CA THR A 527 -42.64 19.08 64.99
C THR A 527 -43.99 19.01 64.28
N ALA A 528 -44.98 18.34 64.89
CA ALA A 528 -46.32 18.21 64.31
C ALA A 528 -46.97 19.57 64.01
N GLU A 529 -46.73 20.57 64.86
CA GLU A 529 -47.19 21.95 64.69
C GLU A 529 -46.47 22.66 63.52
N ALA A 530 -45.15 22.49 63.38
CA ALA A 530 -44.41 23.02 62.25
C ALA A 530 -44.85 22.39 60.91
N LEU A 531 -45.19 21.09 60.91
CA LEU A 531 -45.64 20.37 59.72
C LEU A 531 -46.96 20.91 59.17
N ALA A 532 -47.88 21.35 60.04
CA ALA A 532 -49.20 21.87 59.67
C ALA A 532 -49.13 23.19 58.89
N HIS A 533 -48.07 23.97 59.09
CA HIS A 533 -47.84 25.26 58.43
C HIS A 533 -46.87 25.18 57.24
N MET A 534 -46.29 24.01 56.95
CA MET A 534 -45.38 23.83 55.82
C MET A 534 -46.12 23.67 54.49
N PRO A 535 -45.63 24.29 53.39
CA PRO A 535 -46.13 24.03 52.05
C PRO A 535 -46.07 22.54 51.67
N PRO A 536 -46.84 22.10 50.65
CA PRO A 536 -46.72 20.77 50.08
C PRO A 536 -45.27 20.41 49.73
N PHE A 537 -44.88 19.15 49.99
CA PHE A 537 -43.51 18.66 49.81
C PHE A 537 -42.91 19.05 48.45
N VAL A 538 -43.66 18.84 47.37
CA VAL A 538 -43.20 19.10 45.99
C VAL A 538 -42.92 20.59 45.77
N ILE A 539 -43.74 21.49 46.33
CA ILE A 539 -43.55 22.93 46.20
C ILE A 539 -42.28 23.37 46.93
N MET A 540 -42.09 22.85 48.14
CA MET A 540 -40.91 23.14 48.95
C MET A 540 -39.62 22.60 48.32
N TRP A 541 -39.69 21.38 47.75
CA TRP A 541 -38.60 20.76 47.01
C TRP A 541 -38.21 21.57 45.76
N LEU A 542 -39.16 21.86 44.87
CA LEU A 542 -38.87 22.59 43.63
C LEU A 542 -38.40 24.02 43.90
N SER A 543 -38.93 24.68 44.94
CA SER A 543 -38.47 26.00 45.37
C SER A 543 -37.01 25.96 45.87
N ASN A 544 -36.67 25.00 46.73
CA ASN A 544 -35.29 24.84 47.22
C ASN A 544 -34.33 24.43 46.11
N TRP A 545 -34.76 23.52 45.23
CA TRP A 545 -33.97 23.11 44.07
C TRP A 545 -33.69 24.30 43.13
N GLY A 546 -34.71 25.10 42.80
CA GLY A 546 -34.57 26.26 41.93
C GLY A 546 -33.58 27.30 42.48
N LYS A 547 -33.61 27.54 43.79
CA LYS A 547 -32.66 28.45 44.47
C LYS A 547 -31.23 27.91 44.50
N LEU A 548 -31.04 26.59 44.56
CA LEU A 548 -29.74 25.94 44.53
C LEU A 548 -29.17 25.78 43.12
N LEU A 549 -30.02 25.73 42.09
CA LEU A 549 -29.63 25.36 40.73
C LEU A 549 -28.61 26.33 40.12
N LEU A 550 -28.86 27.64 40.18
CA LEU A 550 -27.98 28.63 39.54
C LEU A 550 -26.60 28.71 40.24
N PRO A 551 -26.50 28.82 41.58
CA PRO A 551 -25.20 28.82 42.27
C PRO A 551 -24.40 27.55 42.02
N THR A 552 -25.06 26.38 42.07
CA THR A 552 -24.39 25.09 41.87
C THR A 552 -23.93 24.92 40.42
N LEU A 553 -24.69 25.43 39.43
CA LEU A 553 -24.32 25.34 38.02
C LEU A 553 -23.11 26.20 37.69
N VAL A 554 -23.06 27.43 38.22
CA VAL A 554 -21.92 28.33 38.03
C VAL A 554 -20.65 27.74 38.63
N VAL A 555 -20.69 27.30 39.89
CA VAL A 555 -19.50 26.75 40.57
C VAL A 555 -19.03 25.45 39.92
N SER A 556 -19.96 24.55 39.55
CA SER A 556 -19.63 23.31 38.85
C SER A 556 -18.98 23.55 37.50
N TYR A 557 -19.48 24.52 36.73
CA TYR A 557 -18.90 24.85 35.43
C TYR A 557 -17.49 25.43 35.57
N ILE A 558 -17.28 26.35 36.51
CA ILE A 558 -15.96 26.92 36.80
C ILE A 558 -14.98 25.81 37.19
N LEU A 559 -15.37 24.91 38.11
CA LEU A 559 -14.55 23.78 38.52
C LEU A 559 -14.26 22.82 37.37
N ALA A 560 -15.25 22.52 36.52
CA ALA A 560 -15.06 21.64 35.37
C ALA A 560 -14.05 22.22 34.37
N VAL A 561 -14.07 23.53 34.12
CA VAL A 561 -13.13 24.20 33.23
C VAL A 561 -11.72 24.25 33.82
N ILE A 562 -11.58 24.57 35.12
CA ILE A 562 -10.27 24.69 35.79
C ILE A 562 -9.62 23.33 35.99
N LEU A 563 -10.38 22.31 36.40
CA LEU A 563 -9.84 21.00 36.77
C LEU A 563 -9.67 20.06 35.58
N SER A 564 -10.44 20.23 34.50
CA SER A 564 -10.37 19.33 33.35
C SER A 564 -8.96 19.21 32.75
N PRO A 565 -8.17 20.28 32.56
CA PRO A 565 -6.78 20.17 32.11
C PRO A 565 -5.89 19.37 33.07
N VAL A 566 -5.99 19.64 34.38
CA VAL A 566 -5.18 19.01 35.42
C VAL A 566 -5.49 17.51 35.53
N VAL A 567 -6.77 17.15 35.56
CA VAL A 567 -7.19 15.74 35.64
C VAL A 567 -6.88 15.00 34.35
N SER A 568 -7.03 15.63 33.18
CA SER A 568 -6.63 15.06 31.89
C SER A 568 -5.13 14.73 31.85
N GLN A 569 -4.29 15.62 32.38
CA GLN A 569 -2.85 15.39 32.49
C GLN A 569 -2.53 14.27 33.47
N ALA A 570 -3.16 14.25 34.65
CA ALA A 570 -2.96 13.20 35.66
C ALA A 570 -3.35 11.79 35.17
N VAL A 571 -4.35 11.68 34.29
CA VAL A 571 -4.82 10.41 33.71
C VAL A 571 -4.04 10.04 32.43
N GLY A 572 -3.08 10.86 32.00
CA GLY A 572 -2.25 10.63 30.81
C GLY A 572 -3.01 10.75 29.49
N MET A 573 -4.03 11.62 29.43
CA MET A 573 -4.82 11.89 28.21
C MET A 573 -4.24 13.03 27.36
N ALA A 574 -3.50 13.97 27.96
CA ALA A 574 -2.93 15.12 27.26
C ALA A 574 -1.92 14.70 26.17
N ASP A 575 -1.07 13.71 26.46
CA ASP A 575 -0.07 13.19 25.52
C ASP A 575 -0.73 12.48 24.33
N ALA A 576 -1.77 11.68 24.60
CA ALA A 576 -2.52 10.96 23.57
C ALA A 576 -3.36 11.91 22.67
N GLY A 577 -3.90 12.99 23.22
CA GLY A 577 -4.65 14.00 22.47
C GLY A 577 -3.77 14.86 21.55
N ALA A 578 -2.56 15.20 22.01
CA ALA A 578 -1.58 15.95 21.22
C ALA A 578 -1.00 15.10 20.07
N GLU A 579 -0.84 13.79 20.25
CA GLU A 579 -0.45 12.85 19.19
C GLU A 579 -1.55 12.70 18.13
N VAL A 580 -2.81 12.54 18.55
CA VAL A 580 -3.95 12.43 17.62
C VAL A 580 -4.23 13.75 16.89
N GLY A 581 -4.05 14.90 17.55
CA GLY A 581 -4.20 16.22 16.94
C GLY A 581 -3.10 16.55 15.92
N ARG A 582 -1.85 16.14 16.17
CA ARG A 582 -0.75 16.22 15.20
C ARG A 582 -1.00 15.34 13.98
N ALA A 583 -1.45 14.11 14.20
CA ALA A 583 -1.83 13.18 13.13
C ALA A 583 -3.01 13.69 12.27
N ALA A 584 -4.01 14.33 12.88
CA ALA A 584 -5.18 14.85 12.17
C ALA A 584 -4.91 16.17 11.43
N SER A 585 -3.90 16.94 11.86
CA SER A 585 -3.51 18.21 11.21
C SER A 585 -2.46 18.05 10.11
N GLY A 586 -2.04 16.81 9.82
CA GLY A 586 -1.08 16.52 8.75
C GLY A 586 0.32 17.12 9.00
N LYS A 587 0.63 17.43 10.26
CA LYS A 587 1.92 18.03 10.65
C LYS A 587 3.05 17.02 10.83
N ASP A 588 2.79 15.73 10.58
CA ASP A 588 3.78 14.65 10.50
C ASP A 588 3.55 13.77 9.24
#